data_AF-A0A2D5W7B1-F1
#
_entry.id   AF-A0A2D5W7B1-F1
#
_cell.length_a   1.000
_cell.length_b   1.000
_cell.length_c   1.000
_cell.angle_alpha   90.00
_cell.angle_beta   90.00
_cell.angle_gamma   90.00
#
_symmetry.space_group_name_H-M   'P 1'
#
loop_
_entity.id
_entity.type
_entity.pdbx_description
1 polymer ?
#
loop_
_entity_poly.entity_id
_entity_poly.type
_entity_poly.pdbx_seq_one_letter_code
_entity_poly.pdbx_strand_id
1 'polypeptide(L)'
;LHVDFTGYTGGSWTGTITGNGEISLDGITFQTLDFVDTDLEIVDGETGSVLHVDTTGISRAADELVTFSGTPNVFDVLGGMIADLREGGEIDTDSLMDRLRIRLDELDRGFDNVLAATGHLGSRAERLNHAEARLEGMGLHLQGLQSDVEDVDLSTAVLEMGRTQMTLQAAQAAGARLIQQSLLNYLR
;
A
#
# COMPACT_ATOMS: atom_id res chain seq x y z
N LEU A 1 17.61 -45.08 23.12
CA LEU A 1 18.26 -46.22 22.43
C LEU A 1 18.06 -47.47 23.28
N HIS A 2 17.36 -48.47 22.77
CA HIS A 2 17.25 -49.79 23.42
C HIS A 2 18.06 -50.78 22.59
N VAL A 3 19.10 -51.36 23.17
CA VAL A 3 19.91 -52.39 22.52
C VAL A 3 19.71 -53.68 23.29
N ASP A 4 19.12 -54.68 22.64
CA ASP A 4 18.88 -56.01 23.21
C ASP A 4 20.02 -56.95 22.82
N PHE A 5 20.66 -57.56 23.82
CA PHE A 5 21.78 -58.48 23.66
C PHE A 5 21.42 -59.93 24.06
N THR A 6 20.15 -60.26 24.23
CA THR A 6 19.69 -61.59 24.69
C THR A 6 20.18 -62.76 23.83
N GLY A 7 20.61 -62.51 22.58
CA GLY A 7 21.19 -63.52 21.67
C GLY A 7 22.69 -63.39 21.38
N TYR A 8 23.44 -62.52 22.08
CA TYR A 8 24.85 -62.28 21.76
C TYR A 8 25.77 -63.45 22.17
N THR A 9 26.53 -64.00 21.22
CA THR A 9 27.34 -65.22 21.40
C THR A 9 28.84 -64.95 21.65
N GLY A 10 29.26 -63.69 21.83
CA GLY A 10 30.60 -63.34 22.31
C GLY A 10 31.63 -62.87 21.26
N GLY A 11 31.25 -62.62 20.01
CA GLY A 11 32.15 -62.11 18.97
C GLY A 11 32.20 -60.58 18.90
N SER A 12 33.40 -59.97 18.89
CA SER A 12 33.56 -58.52 18.79
C SER A 12 32.90 -57.96 17.52
N TRP A 13 32.02 -56.97 17.70
CA TRP A 13 31.37 -56.23 16.62
C TRP A 13 31.71 -54.75 16.75
N THR A 14 31.98 -54.09 15.62
CA THR A 14 32.16 -52.65 15.52
C THR A 14 31.36 -52.15 14.34
N GLY A 15 30.49 -51.18 14.58
CA GLY A 15 29.68 -50.55 13.55
C GLY A 15 29.19 -49.19 14.03
N THR A 16 28.77 -48.36 13.08
CA THR A 16 28.20 -47.05 13.36
C THR A 16 26.69 -47.17 13.42
N ILE A 17 26.07 -46.61 14.45
CA ILE A 17 24.63 -46.40 14.51
C ILE A 17 24.35 -45.02 13.97
N THR A 18 23.60 -44.93 12.88
CA THR A 18 23.11 -43.66 12.31
C THR A 18 21.61 -43.56 12.53
N GLY A 19 21.13 -42.35 12.79
CA GLY A 19 19.71 -42.03 12.84
C GLY A 19 19.49 -40.68 12.16
N ASN A 20 18.40 -40.55 11.43
CA ASN A 20 17.98 -39.28 10.85
C ASN A 20 17.02 -38.59 11.82
N GLY A 21 17.08 -37.27 11.86
CA GLY A 21 16.06 -36.45 12.51
C GLY A 21 14.97 -36.08 11.52
N GLU A 22 13.96 -35.38 12.00
CA GLU A 22 12.96 -34.71 11.16
C GLU A 22 12.80 -33.28 11.67
N ILE A 23 12.58 -32.34 10.76
CA ILE A 23 12.31 -30.94 11.06
C ILE A 23 11.03 -30.53 10.34
N SER A 24 10.22 -29.68 10.98
CA SER A 24 8.98 -29.17 10.43
C SER A 24 8.80 -27.72 10.84
N LEU A 25 8.15 -26.96 9.96
CA LEU A 25 7.78 -25.57 10.19
C LEU A 25 6.33 -25.43 10.69
N ASP A 26 5.44 -26.30 10.22
CA ASP A 26 3.99 -26.26 10.46
C ASP A 26 3.52 -27.35 11.46
N GLY A 27 4.41 -28.25 11.87
CA GLY A 27 4.11 -29.41 12.71
C GLY A 27 3.31 -30.51 12.00
N ILE A 28 3.10 -30.41 10.69
CA ILE A 28 2.30 -31.34 9.87
C ILE A 28 3.18 -31.98 8.79
N THR A 29 3.97 -31.15 8.11
CA THR A 29 4.88 -31.53 7.02
C THR A 29 6.30 -31.61 7.56
N PHE A 30 6.90 -32.79 7.50
CA PHE A 30 8.24 -33.03 8.02
C PHE A 30 9.24 -33.28 6.87
N GLN A 31 10.42 -32.68 7.00
CA GLN A 31 11.57 -32.92 6.13
C GLN A 31 12.63 -33.70 6.91
N THR A 32 13.26 -34.66 6.25
CA THR A 32 14.30 -35.47 6.87
C THR A 32 15.57 -34.67 7.11
N LEU A 33 16.15 -34.83 8.29
CA LEU A 33 17.38 -34.19 8.72
C LEU A 33 18.53 -35.22 8.71
N ASP A 34 19.59 -34.94 7.97
CA ASP A 34 20.78 -35.79 7.89
C ASP A 34 21.97 -35.30 8.73
N PHE A 35 21.82 -34.14 9.37
CA PHE A 35 22.81 -33.47 10.24
C PHE A 35 24.15 -33.13 9.56
N VAL A 36 24.19 -33.15 8.22
CA VAL A 36 25.37 -32.79 7.44
C VAL A 36 25.11 -31.63 6.49
N ASP A 37 23.84 -31.30 6.25
CA ASP A 37 23.46 -30.16 5.43
C ASP A 37 23.75 -28.82 6.16
N THR A 38 24.48 -27.93 5.49
CA THR A 38 24.74 -26.58 5.99
C THR A 38 23.70 -25.57 5.53
N ASP A 39 22.79 -25.96 4.62
CA ASP A 39 21.81 -25.08 4.00
C ASP A 39 20.54 -25.83 3.62
N LEU A 40 19.85 -26.39 4.63
CA LEU A 40 18.57 -27.05 4.40
C LEU A 40 17.48 -26.00 4.16
N GLU A 41 16.89 -26.03 2.97
CA GLU A 41 15.75 -25.18 2.61
C GLU A 41 14.42 -25.81 3.05
N ILE A 42 13.70 -25.10 3.94
CA ILE A 42 12.34 -25.43 4.36
C ILE A 42 11.39 -24.37 3.82
N VAL A 43 10.40 -24.79 3.02
CA VAL A 43 9.44 -23.87 2.40
C VAL A 43 8.13 -23.85 3.18
N ASP A 44 7.69 -22.65 3.55
CA ASP A 44 6.38 -22.42 4.11
C ASP A 44 5.29 -22.58 3.04
N GLY A 45 4.41 -23.57 3.22
CA GLY A 45 3.39 -23.93 2.23
C GLY A 45 2.28 -22.89 2.03
N GLU A 46 2.10 -21.96 2.97
CA GLU A 46 1.04 -20.95 2.93
C GLU A 46 1.54 -19.62 2.33
N THR A 47 2.75 -19.21 2.70
CA THR A 47 3.36 -17.93 2.32
C THR A 47 4.38 -18.05 1.19
N GLY A 48 4.92 -19.25 0.93
CA GLY A 48 5.99 -19.49 -0.04
C GLY A 48 7.37 -18.98 0.42
N SER A 49 7.50 -18.61 1.69
CA SER A 49 8.77 -18.16 2.27
C SER A 49 9.73 -19.33 2.45
N VAL A 50 11.04 -19.09 2.33
CA VAL A 50 12.08 -20.13 2.44
C VAL A 50 12.96 -19.85 3.66
N LEU A 51 13.00 -20.80 4.59
CA LEU A 51 13.93 -20.82 5.71
C LEU A 51 15.16 -21.63 5.31
N HIS A 52 16.34 -21.06 5.57
CA HIS A 52 17.62 -21.72 5.37
C HIS A 52 18.16 -22.10 6.75
N VAL A 53 18.42 -23.40 6.97
CA VAL A 53 18.85 -23.93 8.27
C VAL A 53 20.18 -24.67 8.11
N ASP A 54 21.20 -24.26 8.89
CA ASP A 54 22.41 -25.05 9.08
C ASP A 54 22.12 -26.17 10.08
N THR A 55 22.11 -27.40 9.61
CA THR A 55 21.73 -28.57 10.39
C THR A 55 22.90 -29.22 11.13
N THR A 56 24.14 -28.79 10.84
CA THR A 56 25.36 -29.38 11.39
C THR A 56 25.53 -29.14 12.90
N GLY A 57 24.91 -28.07 13.42
CA GLY A 57 24.91 -27.73 14.84
C GLY A 57 23.79 -28.37 15.66
N ILE A 58 22.83 -29.04 15.02
CA ILE A 58 21.65 -29.59 15.69
C ILE A 58 22.05 -30.85 16.46
N SER A 59 21.98 -30.78 17.80
CA SER A 59 22.34 -31.90 18.68
C SER A 59 21.19 -32.39 19.58
N ARG A 60 20.05 -31.70 19.53
CA ARG A 60 18.87 -31.92 20.39
C ARG A 60 17.61 -31.50 19.64
N ALA A 61 16.50 -32.18 19.89
CA ALA A 61 15.18 -31.72 19.47
C ALA A 61 14.74 -30.48 20.27
N ALA A 62 14.22 -29.48 19.58
CA ALA A 62 13.68 -28.26 20.16
C ALA A 62 12.66 -27.65 19.21
N ASP A 63 11.74 -26.87 19.78
CA ASP A 63 10.85 -26.00 19.02
C ASP A 63 11.46 -24.59 19.01
N GLU A 64 11.80 -24.10 17.83
CA GLU A 64 12.31 -22.75 17.64
C GLU A 64 11.28 -21.90 16.88
N LEU A 65 11.06 -20.69 17.36
CA LEU A 65 10.21 -19.75 16.67
C LEU A 65 10.98 -19.18 15.47
N VAL A 66 10.50 -19.48 14.28
CA VAL A 66 10.98 -18.87 13.04
C VAL A 66 9.89 -17.97 12.49
N THR A 67 10.25 -16.74 12.14
CA THR A 67 9.36 -15.79 11.48
C THR A 67 9.93 -15.44 10.12
N PHE A 68 9.08 -15.48 9.10
CA PHE A 68 9.45 -15.09 7.75
C PHE A 68 9.28 -13.59 7.57
N SER A 69 10.18 -12.98 6.80
CA SER A 69 10.06 -11.57 6.44
C SER A 69 8.78 -11.34 5.63
N GLY A 70 7.77 -10.78 6.28
CA GLY A 70 6.49 -10.33 5.72
C GLY A 70 5.98 -9.17 6.57
N THR A 71 4.71 -8.75 6.41
CA THR A 71 4.10 -7.84 7.39
C THR A 71 3.81 -8.68 8.63
N PRO A 72 4.60 -8.62 9.72
CA PRO A 72 4.30 -9.44 10.89
C PRO A 72 2.94 -8.96 11.37
N ASN A 73 1.99 -9.88 11.49
CA ASN A 73 0.75 -9.54 12.16
C ASN A 73 1.13 -9.23 13.61
N VAL A 74 1.06 -7.94 13.96
CA VAL A 74 1.47 -7.44 15.28
C VAL A 74 0.68 -8.15 16.38
N PHE A 75 -0.55 -8.60 16.11
CA PHE A 75 -1.34 -9.37 17.06
C PHE A 75 -0.79 -10.79 17.29
N ASP A 76 -0.18 -11.42 16.29
CA ASP A 76 0.45 -12.73 16.44
C ASP A 76 1.76 -12.61 17.21
N VAL A 77 2.51 -11.51 17.01
CA VAL A 77 3.69 -11.19 17.82
C VAL A 77 3.31 -10.98 19.30
N LEU A 78 2.28 -10.18 19.57
CA LEU A 78 1.77 -9.97 20.93
C LEU A 78 1.22 -11.25 21.56
N GLY A 79 0.48 -12.05 20.78
CA GLY A 79 -0.03 -13.35 21.22
C GLY A 79 1.11 -14.31 21.59
N GLY A 80 2.17 -14.32 20.78
CA GLY A 80 3.39 -15.05 21.04
C GLY A 80 4.11 -14.61 22.32
N MET A 81 4.28 -13.29 22.54
CA MET A 81 4.83 -12.78 23.80
C MET A 81 4.01 -13.23 25.01
N ILE A 82 2.67 -13.21 24.90
CA ILE A 82 1.78 -13.65 25.98
C ILE A 82 1.95 -15.15 26.24
N ALA A 83 2.09 -15.97 25.20
CA ALA A 83 2.35 -17.40 25.33
C ALA A 83 3.71 -17.66 25.99
N ASP A 84 4.77 -17.02 25.50
CA ASP A 84 6.13 -17.12 26.04
C ASP A 84 6.16 -16.76 27.55
N LEU A 85 5.44 -15.71 27.96
CA LEU A 85 5.33 -15.30 29.36
C LEU A 85 4.45 -16.22 30.23
N ARG A 86 3.51 -16.95 29.64
CA ARG A 86 2.64 -17.90 30.36
C ARG A 86 3.29 -19.27 30.53
N GLU A 87 4.04 -19.69 29.52
CA GLU A 87 4.65 -21.03 29.43
C GLU A 87 6.11 -21.04 29.92
N GLY A 88 6.71 -19.86 30.14
CA GLY A 88 8.08 -19.66 30.63
C GLY A 88 8.43 -20.27 31.99
N GLY A 89 7.51 -20.96 32.66
CA GLY A 89 7.82 -21.80 33.83
C GLY A 89 8.55 -23.10 33.48
N GLU A 90 8.43 -23.59 32.24
CA GLU A 90 9.10 -24.82 31.76
C GLU A 90 10.36 -24.54 30.91
N ILE A 91 10.59 -23.28 30.54
CA ILE A 91 11.69 -22.85 29.67
C ILE A 91 12.81 -22.22 30.52
N ASP A 92 14.06 -22.49 30.17
CA ASP A 92 15.21 -21.82 30.78
C ASP A 92 15.15 -20.29 30.62
N THR A 93 15.60 -19.55 31.64
CA THR A 93 15.45 -18.09 31.70
C THR A 93 16.19 -17.38 30.56
N ASP A 94 17.34 -17.90 30.13
CA ASP A 94 18.10 -17.28 29.03
C ASP A 94 17.36 -17.46 27.70
N SER A 95 16.79 -18.65 27.47
CA SER A 95 15.98 -18.94 26.29
C SER A 95 14.72 -18.09 26.21
N LEU A 96 14.06 -17.82 27.36
CA LEU A 96 12.90 -16.93 27.42
C LEU A 96 13.29 -15.48 27.06
N MET A 97 14.42 -15.00 27.57
CA MET A 97 14.90 -13.64 27.29
C MET A 97 15.22 -13.45 25.80
N ASP A 98 15.81 -14.43 25.14
CA ASP A 98 16.11 -14.35 23.71
C ASP A 98 14.83 -14.37 22.85
N ARG A 99 13.84 -15.20 23.20
CA ARG A 99 12.51 -15.17 22.54
C ARG A 99 11.84 -13.81 22.67
N LEU A 100 11.85 -13.22 23.87
CA LEU A 100 11.25 -11.90 24.10
C LEU A 100 11.97 -10.79 23.32
N ARG A 101 13.30 -10.85 23.18
CA ARG A 101 14.06 -9.91 22.34
C ARG A 101 13.63 -9.99 20.89
N ILE A 102 13.55 -11.20 20.33
CA ILE A 102 13.09 -11.41 18.96
C ILE A 102 11.69 -10.84 18.78
N ARG A 103 10.77 -11.13 19.70
CA ARG A 103 9.39 -10.61 19.65
C ARG A 103 9.35 -9.07 19.70
N LEU A 104 10.20 -8.43 20.48
CA LEU A 104 10.29 -6.97 20.56
C LEU A 104 10.80 -6.37 19.25
N ASP A 105 11.83 -6.96 18.64
CA ASP A 105 12.33 -6.54 17.34
C ASP A 105 11.26 -6.67 16.24
N GLU A 106 10.41 -7.71 16.29
CA GLU A 106 9.26 -7.83 15.37
C GLU A 106 8.20 -6.75 15.62
N LEU A 107 7.94 -6.40 16.88
CA LEU A 107 6.99 -5.36 17.23
C LEU A 107 7.46 -3.99 16.70
N ASP A 108 8.75 -3.69 16.85
CA ASP A 108 9.36 -2.46 16.34
C ASP A 108 9.25 -2.39 14.81
N ARG A 109 9.52 -3.49 14.09
CA ARG A 109 9.31 -3.56 12.64
C ARG A 109 7.84 -3.37 12.25
N GLY A 110 6.91 -3.93 13.02
CA GLY A 110 5.48 -3.70 12.84
C GLY A 110 5.11 -2.22 13.00
N PHE A 111 5.70 -1.55 13.99
CA PHE A 111 5.50 -0.12 14.23
C PHE A 111 6.06 0.74 13.09
N ASP A 112 7.25 0.45 12.60
CA ASP A 112 7.88 1.14 11.47
C ASP A 112 7.03 1.01 10.18
N ASN A 113 6.42 -0.15 9.95
CA ASN A 113 5.50 -0.35 8.83
C ASN A 113 4.26 0.54 8.91
N VAL A 114 3.66 0.66 10.11
CA VAL A 114 2.52 1.56 10.34
C VAL A 114 2.92 3.02 10.14
N LEU A 115 4.11 3.40 10.61
CA LEU A 115 4.64 4.75 10.42
C LEU A 115 4.85 5.07 8.93
N ALA A 116 5.44 4.13 8.17
CA ALA A 116 5.62 4.26 6.73
C ALA A 116 4.29 4.40 5.99
N ALA A 117 3.30 3.55 6.31
CA ALA A 117 1.96 3.62 5.75
C ALA A 117 1.28 4.98 6.04
N THR A 118 1.46 5.50 7.25
CA THR A 118 0.95 6.82 7.65
C THR A 118 1.63 7.95 6.86
N GLY A 119 2.95 7.86 6.66
CA GLY A 119 3.69 8.79 5.79
C GLY A 119 3.19 8.78 4.35
N HIS A 120 2.93 7.59 3.80
CA HIS A 120 2.32 7.45 2.46
C HIS A 120 0.92 8.08 2.41
N LEU A 121 0.08 7.86 3.41
CA LEU A 121 -1.23 8.51 3.49
C LEU A 121 -1.10 10.04 3.52
N GLY A 122 -0.18 10.58 4.32
CA GLY A 122 0.10 12.02 4.36
C GLY A 122 0.51 12.59 3.00
N SER A 123 1.43 11.93 2.29
CA SER A 123 1.82 12.36 0.94
C SER A 123 0.66 12.34 -0.06
N ARG A 124 -0.25 11.36 0.05
CA ARG A 124 -1.44 11.27 -0.81
C ARG A 124 -2.43 12.38 -0.48
N ALA A 125 -2.62 12.69 0.80
CA ALA A 125 -3.44 13.81 1.24
C ALA A 125 -2.91 15.15 0.68
N GLU A 126 -1.59 15.37 0.74
CA GLU A 126 -0.98 16.59 0.18
C GLU A 126 -1.17 16.70 -1.33
N ARG A 127 -1.02 15.58 -2.06
CA ARG A 127 -1.33 15.54 -3.50
C ARG A 127 -2.78 15.87 -3.80
N LEU A 128 -3.72 15.44 -2.96
CA LEU A 128 -5.14 15.78 -3.11
C LEU A 128 -5.38 17.28 -2.86
N ASN A 129 -4.80 17.84 -1.81
CA ASN A 129 -4.88 19.28 -1.51
C ASN A 129 -4.34 20.13 -2.67
N HIS A 130 -3.19 19.75 -3.25
CA HIS A 130 -2.64 20.43 -4.42
C HIS A 130 -3.51 20.28 -5.67
N ALA A 131 -4.12 19.11 -5.87
CA ALA A 131 -5.05 18.89 -6.99
C ALA A 131 -6.32 19.74 -6.84
N GLU A 132 -6.86 19.85 -5.62
CA GLU A 132 -8.00 20.70 -5.28
C GLU A 132 -7.70 22.17 -5.55
N ALA A 133 -6.58 22.70 -5.02
CA ALA A 133 -6.16 24.08 -5.26
C ALA A 133 -5.97 24.39 -6.76
N ARG A 134 -5.47 23.42 -7.54
CA ARG A 134 -5.35 23.56 -9.00
C ARG A 134 -6.71 23.58 -9.68
N LEU A 135 -7.66 22.73 -9.26
CA LEU A 135 -9.02 22.70 -9.80
C LEU A 135 -9.75 24.01 -9.51
N GLU A 136 -9.64 24.55 -8.30
CA GLU A 136 -10.19 25.87 -7.95
C GLU A 136 -9.59 26.98 -8.83
N GLY A 137 -8.27 26.98 -9.01
CA GLY A 137 -7.59 27.95 -9.88
C GLY A 137 -8.03 27.85 -11.34
N MET A 138 -8.23 26.63 -11.87
CA MET A 138 -8.78 26.43 -13.21
C MET A 138 -10.23 26.89 -13.31
N GLY A 139 -11.04 26.68 -12.28
CA GLY A 139 -12.42 27.17 -12.20
C GLY A 139 -12.47 28.69 -12.30
N LEU A 140 -11.66 29.40 -11.51
CA LEU A 140 -11.56 30.86 -11.56
C LEU A 140 -11.07 31.36 -12.92
N HIS A 141 -10.08 30.67 -13.52
CA HIS A 141 -9.58 31.04 -14.84
C HIS A 141 -10.64 30.86 -15.94
N LEU A 142 -11.35 29.74 -15.95
CA LEU A 142 -12.44 29.49 -16.89
C LEU A 142 -13.59 30.49 -16.72
N GLN A 143 -13.93 30.85 -15.48
CA GLN A 143 -14.94 31.87 -15.23
C GLN A 143 -14.50 33.26 -15.73
N GLY A 144 -13.21 33.60 -15.61
CA GLY A 144 -12.64 34.81 -16.21
C GLY A 144 -12.73 34.79 -17.74
N LEU A 145 -12.31 33.70 -18.38
CA LEU A 145 -12.42 33.55 -19.84
C LEU A 145 -13.87 33.62 -20.34
N GLN A 146 -14.81 33.03 -19.59
CA GLN A 146 -16.23 33.12 -19.92
C GLN A 146 -16.73 34.57 -19.84
N SER A 147 -16.41 35.28 -18.76
CA SER A 147 -16.80 36.69 -18.59
C SER A 147 -16.24 37.56 -19.71
N ASP A 148 -14.96 37.40 -20.06
CA ASP A 148 -14.31 38.18 -21.13
C ASP A 148 -14.99 37.96 -22.49
N VAL A 149 -15.39 36.72 -22.80
CA VAL A 149 -16.09 36.40 -24.06
C VAL A 149 -17.52 36.98 -24.04
N GLU A 150 -18.28 36.75 -22.97
CA GLU A 150 -19.66 37.24 -22.84
C GLU A 150 -19.73 38.78 -22.84
N ASP A 151 -18.82 39.47 -22.15
CA ASP A 151 -18.77 40.94 -22.09
C ASP A 151 -18.42 41.57 -23.46
N VAL A 152 -17.55 40.93 -24.24
CA VAL A 152 -17.21 41.36 -25.62
C VAL A 152 -18.42 41.22 -26.56
N ASP A 153 -19.19 40.14 -26.44
CA ASP A 153 -20.39 39.94 -27.26
C ASP A 153 -21.51 40.91 -26.89
N LEU A 154 -21.74 41.16 -25.59
CA LEU A 154 -22.72 42.14 -25.13
C LEU A 154 -22.39 43.56 -25.61
N SER A 155 -21.13 43.99 -25.49
CA SER A 155 -20.70 45.31 -25.96
C SER A 155 -20.85 45.46 -27.47
N THR A 156 -20.54 44.41 -28.25
CA THR A 156 -20.73 44.39 -29.70
C THR A 156 -22.21 44.46 -30.09
N ALA A 157 -23.06 43.67 -29.44
CA ALA A 157 -24.50 43.65 -29.69
C ALA A 157 -25.16 45.01 -29.39
N VAL A 158 -24.76 45.67 -28.30
CA VAL A 158 -25.25 47.02 -27.95
C VAL A 158 -24.83 48.05 -29.01
N LEU A 159 -23.58 47.98 -29.50
CA LEU A 159 -23.10 48.87 -30.56
C LEU A 159 -23.86 48.66 -31.87
N GLU A 160 -24.09 47.41 -32.27
CA GLU A 160 -24.84 47.08 -33.49
C GLU A 160 -26.31 47.50 -33.40
N MET A 161 -26.95 47.28 -32.24
CA MET A 161 -28.30 47.75 -31.98
C MET A 161 -28.39 49.28 -32.10
N GLY A 162 -27.45 50.01 -31.49
CA GLY A 162 -27.38 51.46 -31.58
C GLY A 162 -27.18 51.97 -33.01
N ARG A 163 -26.31 51.34 -33.80
CA ARG A 163 -26.13 51.65 -35.24
C ARG A 163 -27.40 51.43 -36.04
N THR A 164 -28.08 50.30 -35.79
CA THR A 164 -29.34 49.97 -36.47
C THR A 164 -30.42 50.98 -36.12
N GLN A 165 -30.52 51.39 -34.86
CA GLN A 165 -31.47 52.40 -34.40
C GLN A 165 -31.18 53.78 -35.01
N MET A 166 -29.92 54.22 -35.04
CA MET A 166 -29.52 55.47 -35.70
C MET A 166 -29.84 55.46 -37.20
N THR A 167 -29.57 54.33 -37.87
CA THR A 167 -29.87 54.16 -39.30
C THR A 167 -31.37 54.20 -39.56
N LEU A 168 -32.17 53.52 -38.73
CA LEU A 168 -33.63 53.55 -38.83
C LEU A 168 -34.19 54.97 -38.63
N GLN A 169 -33.69 55.70 -37.63
CA GLN A 169 -34.08 57.10 -37.40
C GLN A 169 -33.72 58.00 -38.58
N ALA A 170 -32.52 57.84 -39.16
CA ALA A 170 -32.12 58.58 -40.35
C ALA A 170 -33.01 58.26 -41.56
N ALA A 171 -33.35 56.98 -41.78
CA ALA A 171 -34.26 56.55 -42.84
C ALA A 171 -35.68 57.11 -42.66
N GLN A 172 -36.21 57.10 -41.42
CA GLN A 172 -37.50 57.70 -41.09
C GLN A 172 -37.52 59.21 -41.35
N ALA A 173 -36.47 59.92 -40.92
CA ALA A 173 -36.33 61.36 -41.14
C ALA A 173 -36.21 61.71 -42.64
N ALA A 174 -35.43 60.92 -43.40
CA ALA A 174 -35.31 61.06 -44.84
C ALA A 174 -36.65 60.82 -45.53
N GLY A 175 -37.37 59.75 -45.17
CA GLY A 175 -38.70 59.45 -45.69
C GLY A 175 -39.72 60.55 -45.41
N ALA A 176 -39.74 61.08 -44.18
CA ALA A 176 -40.62 62.20 -43.81
C ALA A 176 -40.34 63.46 -44.65
N ARG A 177 -39.07 63.80 -44.88
CA ARG A 177 -38.68 64.92 -45.75
C ARG A 177 -39.09 64.69 -47.21
N LEU A 178 -38.93 63.47 -47.72
CA LEU A 178 -39.32 63.09 -49.08
C LEU A 178 -40.84 63.22 -49.29
N ILE A 179 -41.63 62.75 -48.34
CA ILE A 179 -43.09 62.87 -48.34
C ILE A 179 -43.53 64.34 -48.28
N GLN A 180 -42.91 65.15 -47.42
CA GLN A 180 -43.23 66.59 -47.36
C GLN A 180 -42.95 67.31 -48.68
N GLN A 181 -41.84 66.96 -49.36
CA GLN A 181 -41.44 67.61 -50.61
C GLN A 181 -42.29 67.16 -51.81
N SER A 182 -42.72 65.90 -51.85
CA SER A 182 -43.61 65.41 -52.92
C SER A 182 -45.02 65.97 -52.81
N LEU A 183 -45.57 66.10 -51.59
CA LEU A 183 -46.87 66.71 -51.36
C LEU A 183 -46.90 68.20 -51.75
N LEU A 184 -45.83 68.96 -51.49
CA LEU A 184 -45.71 70.35 -51.93
C LEU A 184 -45.58 70.47 -53.46
N ASN A 185 -44.94 69.51 -54.13
CA ASN A 185 -44.85 69.49 -55.59
C ASN A 185 -46.14 69.03 -56.28
N TYR A 186 -46.98 68.24 -55.62
CA TYR A 186 -48.27 67.79 -56.16
C TYR A 186 -49.38 68.84 -56.09
N LEU A 187 -49.23 69.86 -55.23
CA LEU A 187 -50.19 70.97 -55.05
C LEU A 187 -49.84 72.22 -55.89
N ARG A 188 -48.94 72.09 -56.86
CA ARG A 188 -48.63 73.12 -57.87
C ARG A 188 -49.07 72.63 -59.24
#